data_AF-A0AAW0I9G3-F1
#
_entry.id   AF-A0AAW0I9G3-F1
#
_cell.length_a   1.000
_cell.length_b   1.000
_cell.length_c   1.000
_cell.angle_alpha   90.00
_cell.angle_beta   90.00
_cell.angle_gamma   90.00
#
_symmetry.space_group_name_H-M   'P 1'
#
loop_
_entity.id
_entity.type
_entity.pdbx_description
1 polymer ?
#
loop_
_entity_poly.entity_id
_entity_poly.type
_entity_poly.pdbx_seq_one_letter_code
_entity_poly.pdbx_strand_id
1 'polypeptide(L)'
;MKHFGELEIQATWYEKLHEWEDALVAYDKKMDTNKDDPELMLGRMRCLEALGEWGQLHQQCCEKWTLVNDETQAKMARMAAAAAWGLGEASPWAPGRE
;
A
#
# COMPACT_ATOMS: atom_id res chain seq x y z
N MET A 1 -15.64 24.16 -5.29
CA MET A 1 -14.22 23.86 -5.01
C MET A 1 -14.04 22.35 -5.15
N LYS A 2 -13.46 21.88 -6.26
CA LYS A 2 -13.20 20.45 -6.50
C LYS A 2 -11.75 20.32 -6.97
N HIS A 3 -10.82 20.29 -6.02
CA HIS A 3 -9.40 20.01 -6.27
C HIS A 3 -9.07 18.51 -6.22
N PHE A 4 -10.09 17.64 -6.17
CA PHE A 4 -9.89 16.18 -6.12
C PHE A 4 -9.09 15.65 -7.33
N GLY A 5 -9.30 16.21 -8.53
CA GLY A 5 -8.64 15.74 -9.75
C GLY A 5 -7.15 16.07 -9.84
N GLU A 6 -6.69 17.24 -9.37
CA GLU A 6 -5.27 17.63 -9.48
C GLU A 6 -4.35 16.74 -8.64
N LEU A 7 -4.82 16.33 -7.45
CA LEU A 7 -4.05 15.47 -6.57
C LEU A 7 -4.11 14.00 -7.00
N GLU A 8 -5.21 13.55 -7.61
CA GLU A 8 -5.31 12.23 -8.29
C GLU A 8 -4.26 12.10 -9.40
N ILE A 9 -4.11 13.18 -10.17
CA ILE A 9 -3.10 13.30 -11.22
C ILE A 9 -1.70 13.26 -10.60
N GLN A 10 -1.40 13.99 -9.53
CA GLN A 10 -0.05 13.97 -8.96
C GLN A 10 0.41 12.57 -8.48
N ALA A 11 -0.44 11.84 -7.75
CA ALA A 11 -0.05 10.52 -7.24
C ALA A 11 0.20 9.48 -8.36
N THR A 12 -0.63 9.51 -9.42
CA THR A 12 -0.42 8.64 -10.59
C THR A 12 0.75 9.08 -11.47
N TRP A 13 1.15 10.36 -11.41
CA TRP A 13 2.34 10.86 -12.11
C TRP A 13 3.62 10.42 -11.41
N TYR A 14 3.69 10.49 -10.09
CA TYR A 14 4.85 9.99 -9.33
C TYR A 14 5.03 8.47 -9.48
N GLU A 15 3.94 7.68 -9.52
CA GLU A 15 4.01 6.25 -9.88
C GLU A 15 4.63 6.03 -11.28
N LYS A 16 4.31 6.89 -12.27
CA LYS A 16 4.86 6.80 -13.64
C LYS A 16 6.33 7.23 -13.73
N LEU A 17 6.79 8.06 -12.80
CA LEU A 17 8.18 8.53 -12.72
C LEU A 17 9.07 7.58 -11.91
N HIS A 18 8.50 6.51 -11.33
CA HIS A 18 9.17 5.65 -10.35
C HIS A 18 9.66 6.40 -9.09
N GLU A 19 9.08 7.57 -8.80
CA GLU A 19 9.34 8.35 -7.58
C GLU A 19 8.41 7.88 -6.46
N TRP A 20 8.66 6.66 -5.97
CA TRP A 20 7.79 6.00 -5.00
C TRP A 20 7.77 6.69 -3.63
N GLU A 21 8.86 7.37 -3.23
CA GLU A 21 8.92 8.14 -1.98
C GLU A 21 8.00 9.36 -2.03
N ASP A 22 8.06 10.15 -3.11
CA ASP A 22 7.19 11.31 -3.29
C ASP A 22 5.73 10.92 -3.46
N ALA A 23 5.47 9.80 -4.15
CA ALA A 23 4.14 9.21 -4.25
C ALA A 23 3.59 8.85 -2.86
N LEU A 24 4.41 8.23 -2.00
CA LEU A 24 4.02 7.86 -0.64
C LEU A 24 3.64 9.10 0.19
N VAL A 25 4.47 10.15 0.14
CA VAL A 25 4.19 11.43 0.84
C VAL A 25 2.89 12.06 0.33
N ALA A 26 2.61 12.00 -0.97
CA ALA A 26 1.37 12.50 -1.54
C ALA A 26 0.15 11.68 -1.06
N TYR A 27 0.27 10.36 -1.00
CA TYR A 27 -0.79 9.49 -0.46
C TYR A 27 -1.02 9.72 1.03
N ASP A 28 0.04 9.87 1.85
CA ASP A 28 -0.08 10.13 3.29
C ASP A 28 -0.83 11.46 3.55
N LYS A 29 -0.47 12.53 2.84
CA LYS A 29 -1.18 13.82 2.92
C LYS A 29 -2.66 13.70 2.55
N LYS A 30 -2.99 12.89 1.56
CA LYS A 30 -4.39 12.65 1.19
C LYS A 30 -5.12 11.81 2.23
N MET A 31 -4.47 10.79 2.78
CA MET A 31 -5.06 9.96 3.82
C MET A 31 -5.38 10.80 5.07
N ASP A 32 -4.59 11.83 5.41
CA ASP A 32 -4.94 12.76 6.50
C ASP A 32 -6.28 13.48 6.25
N THR A 33 -6.60 13.77 4.99
CA THR A 33 -7.84 14.45 4.61
C THR A 33 -9.00 13.46 4.40
N ASN A 34 -8.73 12.25 3.89
CA ASN A 34 -9.74 11.26 3.54
C ASN A 34 -9.26 9.84 3.91
N LYS A 35 -9.45 9.46 5.18
CA LYS A 35 -8.88 8.24 5.81
C LYS A 35 -9.53 6.92 5.38
N ASP A 36 -10.72 6.98 4.78
CA ASP A 36 -11.55 5.82 4.47
C ASP A 36 -11.66 5.52 2.97
N ASP A 37 -10.85 6.18 2.14
CA ASP A 37 -10.81 5.90 0.70
C ASP A 37 -9.94 4.65 0.41
N PRO A 38 -10.54 3.53 -0.05
CA PRO A 38 -9.80 2.30 -0.33
C PRO A 38 -8.82 2.45 -1.50
N GLU A 39 -9.04 3.37 -2.45
CA GLU A 39 -8.11 3.56 -3.57
C GLU A 39 -6.82 4.25 -3.12
N LEU A 40 -6.93 5.22 -2.20
CA LEU A 40 -5.76 5.87 -1.58
C LEU A 40 -4.95 4.88 -0.76
N MET A 41 -5.63 4.02 0.00
CA MET A 41 -4.97 2.97 0.77
C MET A 41 -4.18 2.03 -0.15
N LEU A 42 -4.81 1.53 -1.22
CA LEU A 42 -4.14 0.65 -2.19
C LEU A 42 -2.97 1.34 -2.89
N GLY A 43 -3.08 2.63 -3.20
CA GLY A 43 -1.99 3.43 -3.77
C GLY A 43 -0.79 3.55 -2.83
N ARG A 44 -1.04 3.86 -1.55
CA ARG A 44 0.00 3.87 -0.52
C ARG A 44 0.68 2.51 -0.40
N MET A 45 -0.10 1.43 -0.37
CA MET A 45 0.42 0.07 -0.27
C MET A 45 1.32 -0.31 -1.45
N ARG A 46 1.02 0.17 -2.67
CA ARG A 46 1.87 -0.06 -3.85
C ARG A 46 3.21 0.64 -3.73
N CYS A 47 3.19 1.87 -3.20
CA CYS A 47 4.41 2.62 -2.95
C CYS A 47 5.29 1.91 -1.91
N LEU A 48 4.69 1.40 -0.83
CA LEU A 48 5.43 0.60 0.17
C LEU A 48 6.00 -0.70 -0.39
N GLU A 49 5.23 -1.41 -1.23
CA GLU A 49 5.71 -2.61 -1.94
C GLU A 49 6.91 -2.28 -2.83
N ALA A 50 6.87 -1.16 -3.56
CA ALA A 50 7.96 -0.73 -4.43
C ALA A 50 9.21 -0.25 -3.67
N LEU A 51 9.02 0.39 -2.50
CA LEU A 51 10.11 0.83 -1.62
C LEU A 51 10.73 -0.33 -0.82
N GLY A 52 10.06 -1.49 -0.74
CA GLY A 52 10.49 -2.61 0.09
C GLY A 52 10.23 -2.40 1.59
N GLU A 53 9.31 -1.48 1.92
CA GLU A 53 8.89 -1.16 3.29
C GLU A 53 7.88 -2.20 3.80
N TRP A 54 8.33 -3.46 3.88
CA TRP A 54 7.47 -4.61 4.17
C TRP A 54 6.83 -4.55 5.56
N GLY A 55 7.52 -4.01 6.55
CA GLY A 55 7.01 -3.87 7.93
C GLY A 55 5.76 -2.99 8.00
N GLN A 56 5.83 -1.81 7.37
CA GLN A 56 4.72 -0.87 7.32
C GLN A 56 3.56 -1.41 6.48
N LEU A 57 3.87 -2.08 5.36
CA LEU A 57 2.87 -2.70 4.49
C LEU A 57 2.11 -3.80 5.23
N HIS A 58 2.80 -4.66 5.96
CA HIS A 58 2.20 -5.75 6.74
C HIS A 58 1.29 -5.21 7.85
N GLN A 59 1.75 -4.22 8.62
CA GLN A 59 0.94 -3.59 9.65
C GLN A 59 -0.35 -3.01 9.08
N GLN A 60 -0.25 -2.27 7.96
CA GLN A 60 -1.41 -1.67 7.31
C GLN A 60 -2.40 -2.72 6.79
N CYS A 61 -1.91 -3.83 6.25
CA CYS A 61 -2.74 -4.98 5.87
C CYS A 61 -3.54 -5.48 7.06
N CYS A 62 -2.89 -5.77 8.19
CA CYS A 62 -3.54 -6.32 9.38
C CYS A 62 -4.62 -5.39 9.96
N GLU A 63 -4.35 -4.08 10.01
CA GLU A 63 -5.28 -3.10 10.57
C GLU A 63 -6.51 -2.88 9.68
N LYS A 64 -6.34 -2.92 8.36
CA LYS A 64 -7.39 -2.60 7.40
C LYS A 64 -8.11 -3.83 6.82
N TRP A 65 -7.60 -5.04 7.04
CA TRP A 65 -8.12 -6.29 6.47
C TRP A 65 -9.63 -6.50 6.69
N THR A 66 -10.14 -6.14 7.88
CA THR A 66 -11.55 -6.31 8.25
C THR A 66 -12.43 -5.13 7.89
N LEU A 67 -11.83 -4.02 7.45
CA LEU A 67 -12.51 -2.75 7.15
C LEU A 67 -12.77 -2.56 5.65
N VAL A 68 -12.13 -3.38 4.81
CA VAL A 68 -12.20 -3.28 3.36
C VAL A 68 -13.17 -4.30 2.77
N ASN A 69 -13.69 -3.99 1.58
CA ASN A 69 -14.52 -4.92 0.80
C ASN A 69 -13.68 -6.08 0.24
N ASP A 70 -14.33 -7.19 -0.09
CA ASP A 70 -13.70 -8.40 -0.63
C ASP A 70 -12.80 -8.14 -1.86
N GLU A 71 -13.19 -7.22 -2.74
CA GLU A 71 -12.38 -6.87 -3.93
C GLU A 71 -11.06 -6.20 -3.54
N THR A 72 -11.11 -5.26 -2.60
CA THR A 72 -9.91 -4.59 -2.06
C THR A 72 -9.07 -5.59 -1.28
N GLN A 73 -9.72 -6.48 -0.52
CA GLN A 73 -9.05 -7.53 0.24
C GLN A 73 -8.26 -8.48 -0.68
N ALA A 74 -8.81 -8.85 -1.85
CA ALA A 74 -8.10 -9.65 -2.83
C ALA A 74 -6.84 -8.95 -3.38
N LYS A 75 -6.92 -7.64 -3.63
CA LYS A 75 -5.76 -6.82 -4.05
C LYS A 75 -4.72 -6.73 -2.92
N MET A 76 -5.15 -6.51 -1.69
CA MET A 76 -4.29 -6.47 -0.50
C MET A 76 -3.62 -7.81 -0.22
N ALA A 77 -4.30 -8.93 -0.44
CA ALA A 77 -3.78 -10.27 -0.16
C ALA A 77 -2.44 -10.55 -0.88
N ARG A 78 -2.33 -10.14 -2.15
CA ARG A 78 -1.09 -10.26 -2.94
C ARG A 78 0.06 -9.49 -2.29
N MET A 79 -0.21 -8.27 -1.85
CA MET A 79 0.78 -7.35 -1.27
C MET A 79 1.16 -7.76 0.15
N ALA A 80 0.20 -8.26 0.93
CA ALA A 80 0.41 -8.83 2.25
C ALA A 80 1.30 -10.07 2.19
N ALA A 81 1.08 -10.95 1.21
CA ALA A 81 1.93 -12.11 1.00
C ALA A 81 3.37 -11.71 0.63
N ALA A 82 3.53 -10.71 -0.24
CA ALA A 82 4.84 -10.15 -0.58
C ALA A 82 5.54 -9.55 0.66
N ALA A 83 4.80 -8.80 1.49
CA ALA A 83 5.32 -8.23 2.74
C ALA A 83 5.74 -9.30 3.75
N ALA A 84 4.91 -10.32 3.96
CA ALA A 84 5.21 -11.43 4.86
C ALA A 84 6.45 -12.22 4.39
N TRP A 85 6.62 -12.40 3.08
CA TRP A 85 7.85 -12.98 2.51
C TRP A 85 9.04 -12.06 2.80
N GLY A 86 8.93 -10.77 2.47
CA GLY A 86 9.99 -9.78 2.66
C GLY A 86 10.49 -9.68 4.11
N LEU A 87 9.58 -9.79 5.07
CA LEU A 87 9.87 -9.81 6.52
C LEU A 87 10.42 -11.14 7.03
N GLY A 88 10.32 -12.22 6.25
CA GLY A 88 10.66 -13.57 6.71
C GLY A 88 9.65 -14.15 7.70
N GLU A 89 8.49 -13.50 7.88
CA GLU A 89 7.39 -13.97 8.74
C GLU A 89 6.45 -14.94 8.02
N ALA A 90 6.73 -15.30 6.77
CA ALA A 90 5.96 -16.22 5.96
C ALA A 90 5.98 -17.67 6.51
N SER A 91 5.38 -17.87 7.69
CA SER A 91 5.08 -19.13 8.38
C SER A 91 6.30 -20.04 8.67
N PRO A 92 6.35 -20.73 9.82
CA PRO A 92 7.42 -21.69 10.15
C PRO A 92 7.50 -22.91 9.20
N TRP A 93 6.65 -22.99 8.17
CA TRP A 93 6.60 -24.07 7.18
C TRP A 93 7.18 -23.72 5.82
N ALA A 94 7.75 -22.52 5.61
CA ALA A 94 8.45 -22.22 4.36
C ALA A 94 9.81 -22.94 4.33
N PRO A 95 10.01 -24.00 3.51
CA PRO A 95 11.31 -24.61 3.37
C PRO A 95 12.17 -23.71 2.49
N GLY A 96 13.31 -23.26 3.02
CA GLY A 96 14.38 -22.69 2.20
C GLY A 96 14.65 -21.20 2.42
N ARG A 97 15.53 -20.92 3.37
CA ARG A 97 16.63 -19.98 3.17
C ARG A 97 17.89 -20.64 3.71
N GLU A 98 18.61 -21.27 2.80
CA GLU A 98 20.02 -21.67 2.94
C GLU A 98 20.93 -20.54 2.44
#